data_AF-D5V3T1-F1
#
_entry.id   AF-D5V3T1-F1
#
_cell.length_a   1.000
_cell.length_b   1.000
_cell.length_c   1.000
_cell.angle_alpha   90.00
_cell.angle_beta   90.00
_cell.angle_gamma   90.00
#
_symmetry.space_group_name_H-M   'P 1'
#
loop_
_entity.id
_entity.type
_entity.pdbx_description
1 polymer ?
#
loop_
_entity_poly.entity_id
_entity_poly.type
_entity_poly.pdbx_seq_one_letter_code
_entity_poly.pdbx_strand_id
1 'polypeptide(L)'
;MIEKRYLIEEDNDYSKFNYFEISDELEEILADDYYTYNSKEYIKNELVEKMYDINFVNKYDMEKQPEVFSLYINNEKFKEKVLFIYSILDENRYKRFVEKHQEIENPNDLTIKYSVIDSDNTKVLMYNISITDIAFVF
;
A
#
# COMPACT_ATOMS: atom_id res chain seq x y z
N MET A 1 2.95 18.09 0.75
CA MET A 1 2.44 16.82 1.31
C MET A 1 0.98 16.72 0.90
N ILE A 2 0.58 15.60 0.32
CA ILE A 2 -0.80 15.31 -0.06
C ILE A 2 -1.54 14.75 1.15
N GLU A 3 -2.67 15.34 1.48
CA GLU A 3 -3.58 14.84 2.49
C GLU A 3 -4.91 14.45 1.84
N LYS A 4 -5.39 13.24 2.13
CA LYS A 4 -6.65 12.75 1.57
C LYS A 4 -7.47 12.01 2.61
N ARG A 5 -8.68 12.52 2.84
CA ARG A 5 -9.70 11.87 3.67
C ARG A 5 -10.80 11.26 2.80
N TYR A 6 -11.25 10.06 3.14
CA TYR A 6 -12.34 9.38 2.43
C TYR A 6 -13.23 8.60 3.39
N LEU A 7 -14.55 8.60 3.19
CA LEU A 7 -15.47 7.84 4.04
C LEU A 7 -15.32 6.34 3.72
N ILE A 8 -15.08 5.53 4.75
CA ILE A 8 -15.03 4.07 4.65
C ILE A 8 -16.42 3.50 4.85
N GLU A 9 -17.00 3.84 6.01
CA GLU A 9 -18.28 3.36 6.48
C GLU A 9 -18.92 4.40 7.40
N GLU A 10 -20.25 4.41 7.39
CA GLU A 10 -21.10 5.21 8.25
C GLU A 10 -22.19 4.28 8.79
N ASP A 11 -22.32 4.20 10.10
CA ASP A 11 -23.35 3.45 10.82
C ASP A 11 -23.93 4.34 11.93
N ASN A 12 -25.16 4.80 11.72
CA ASN A 12 -25.89 5.71 12.60
C ASN A 12 -25.04 6.94 13.00
N ASP A 13 -24.50 6.95 14.22
CA ASP A 13 -23.75 8.05 14.81
C ASP A 13 -22.23 7.87 14.72
N TYR A 14 -21.75 6.79 14.11
CA TYR A 14 -20.33 6.47 13.99
C TYR A 14 -19.88 6.39 12.55
N SER A 15 -18.78 7.06 12.22
CA SER A 15 -18.21 7.06 10.86
C SER A 15 -16.72 6.76 10.92
N LYS A 16 -16.21 5.95 9.99
CA LYS A 16 -14.78 5.73 9.79
C LYS A 16 -14.32 6.33 8.48
N PHE A 17 -13.12 6.87 8.50
CA PHE A 17 -12.50 7.52 7.36
C PHE A 17 -11.10 6.99 7.12
N ASN A 18 -10.77 6.78 5.85
CA ASN A 18 -9.39 6.70 5.42
C ASN A 18 -8.76 8.07 5.60
N TYR A 19 -7.51 8.09 6.02
CA TYR A 19 -6.71 9.31 6.08
C TYR A 19 -5.29 9.01 5.59
N PHE A 20 -4.94 9.58 4.45
CA PHE A 20 -3.64 9.46 3.83
C PHE A 20 -2.83 10.73 4.00
N GLU A 21 -1.54 10.58 4.33
CA GLU A 21 -0.53 11.64 4.29
C GLU A 21 0.62 11.12 3.42
N ILE A 22 0.85 11.74 2.28
CA ILE A 22 1.73 11.22 1.22
C ILE A 22 2.75 12.30 0.83
N SER A 23 4.03 11.94 0.72
CA SER A 23 5.06 12.83 0.15
C SER A 23 4.68 13.20 -1.30
N ASP A 24 4.84 14.48 -1.67
CA ASP A 24 4.36 14.99 -2.97
C ASP A 24 5.01 14.28 -4.15
N GLU A 25 6.27 13.88 -3.97
CA GLU A 25 7.07 13.15 -4.95
C GLU A 25 6.48 11.77 -5.28
N LEU A 26 5.65 11.21 -4.41
CA LEU A 26 4.99 9.92 -4.63
C LEU A 26 3.62 10.06 -5.29
N GLU A 27 3.14 11.28 -5.58
CA GLU A 27 1.85 11.48 -6.26
C GLU A 27 1.77 10.72 -7.58
N GLU A 28 2.85 10.75 -8.37
CA GLU A 28 2.84 10.21 -9.73
C GLU A 28 2.74 8.68 -9.77
N ILE A 29 2.96 7.99 -8.64
CA ILE A 29 2.84 6.52 -8.53
C ILE A 29 1.51 6.04 -7.93
N LEU A 30 0.70 6.95 -7.38
CA LEU A 30 -0.59 6.59 -6.79
C LEU A 30 -1.56 6.11 -7.86
N ALA A 31 -2.36 5.10 -7.52
CA ALA A 31 -3.49 4.72 -8.33
C ALA A 31 -4.65 5.72 -8.18
N ASP A 32 -5.46 5.93 -9.20
CA ASP A 32 -6.47 7.01 -9.21
C ASP A 32 -7.52 6.92 -8.09
N ASP A 33 -7.80 5.72 -7.61
CA ASP A 33 -8.78 5.38 -6.58
C ASP A 33 -8.14 4.95 -5.24
N TYR A 34 -6.84 5.23 -5.03
CA TYR A 34 -6.09 4.78 -3.84
C TYR A 34 -6.81 5.08 -2.52
N TYR A 35 -7.50 6.22 -2.46
CA TYR A 35 -8.18 6.72 -1.29
C TYR A 35 -9.44 5.93 -0.92
N THR A 36 -9.93 5.08 -1.83
CA THR A 36 -11.11 4.23 -1.61
C THR A 36 -10.76 2.95 -0.85
N TYR A 37 -9.49 2.64 -0.59
CA TYR A 37 -9.05 1.43 0.12
C TYR A 37 -9.93 1.10 1.35
N ASN A 38 -10.31 -0.17 1.53
CA ASN A 38 -11.22 -0.64 2.58
C ASN A 38 -12.64 -0.04 2.61
N SER A 39 -13.00 0.89 1.72
CA SER A 39 -14.38 1.38 1.59
C SER A 39 -15.23 0.43 0.73
N LYS A 40 -16.55 0.67 0.71
CA LYS A 40 -17.49 -0.04 -0.16
C LYS A 40 -17.21 0.15 -1.65
N GLU A 41 -16.48 1.19 -2.03
CA GLU A 41 -16.14 1.50 -3.42
C GLU A 41 -14.80 0.90 -3.86
N TYR A 42 -14.08 0.23 -2.95
CA TYR A 42 -12.84 -0.45 -3.29
C TYR A 42 -13.11 -1.71 -4.12
N ILE A 43 -12.58 -1.75 -5.35
CA ILE A 43 -12.84 -2.83 -6.31
C ILE A 43 -11.61 -3.67 -6.69
N LYS A 44 -10.45 -3.39 -6.08
CA LYS A 44 -9.16 -3.99 -6.52
C LYS A 44 -8.76 -5.27 -5.80
N ASN A 45 -9.63 -5.86 -4.98
CA ASN A 45 -9.32 -7.08 -4.20
C ASN A 45 -8.71 -8.20 -5.07
N GLU A 46 -9.34 -8.53 -6.20
CA GLU A 46 -8.84 -9.59 -7.09
C GLU A 46 -7.51 -9.23 -7.75
N LEU A 47 -7.33 -7.95 -8.12
CA LEU A 47 -6.10 -7.48 -8.74
C LEU A 47 -4.92 -7.60 -7.78
N VAL A 48 -5.07 -7.15 -6.53
CA VAL A 48 -3.96 -7.13 -5.56
C VAL A 48 -3.55 -8.53 -5.12
N GLU A 49 -4.49 -9.47 -4.97
CA GLU A 49 -4.16 -10.88 -4.70
C GLU A 49 -3.40 -11.51 -5.88
N LYS A 50 -3.84 -11.23 -7.11
CA LYS A 50 -3.13 -11.72 -8.30
C LYS A 50 -1.70 -11.17 -8.39
N MET A 51 -1.49 -9.90 -8.04
CA MET A 51 -0.16 -9.30 -7.98
C MET A 51 0.71 -9.95 -6.90
N TYR A 52 0.14 -10.23 -5.72
CA TYR A 52 0.84 -10.97 -4.65
C TYR A 52 1.27 -12.36 -5.11
N ASP A 53 0.37 -13.10 -5.76
CA ASP A 53 0.66 -14.43 -6.27
C ASP A 53 1.78 -14.41 -7.30
N ILE A 54 1.77 -13.45 -8.24
CA ILE A 54 2.81 -13.32 -9.28
C ILE A 54 4.17 -12.96 -8.67
N ASN A 55 4.22 -11.98 -7.76
CA ASN A 55 5.48 -11.42 -7.28
C ASN A 55 6.07 -12.19 -6.09
N PHE A 56 5.27 -13.00 -5.40
CA PHE A 56 5.71 -13.79 -4.25
C PHE A 56 5.40 -15.27 -4.43
N VAL A 57 4.13 -15.69 -4.35
CA VAL A 57 3.78 -17.12 -4.23
C VAL A 57 4.33 -17.97 -5.38
N ASN A 58 4.17 -17.52 -6.61
CA ASN A 58 4.56 -18.25 -7.82
C ASN A 58 6.01 -18.00 -8.25
N LYS A 59 6.67 -17.00 -7.66
CA LYS A 59 8.05 -16.60 -8.00
C LYS A 59 9.09 -17.49 -7.33
N TYR A 60 8.75 -18.07 -6.18
CA TYR A 60 9.66 -18.83 -5.35
C TYR A 60 9.24 -20.30 -5.24
N ASP A 61 10.22 -21.17 -5.00
CA ASP A 61 10.04 -22.61 -4.85
C ASP A 61 10.23 -22.98 -3.37
N MET A 62 9.19 -23.53 -2.74
CA MET A 62 9.19 -23.78 -1.29
C MET A 62 10.27 -24.78 -0.85
N GLU A 63 10.60 -25.76 -1.69
CA GLU A 63 11.62 -26.76 -1.36
C GLU A 63 13.03 -26.18 -1.49
N LYS A 64 13.24 -25.28 -2.45
CA LYS A 64 14.55 -24.64 -2.69
C LYS A 64 14.80 -23.40 -1.86
N GLN A 65 13.74 -22.68 -1.48
CA GLN A 65 13.81 -21.36 -0.84
C GLN A 65 12.87 -21.28 0.37
N PRO A 66 12.93 -22.22 1.33
CA PRO A 66 12.02 -22.26 2.47
C PRO A 66 12.11 -21.01 3.34
N GLU A 67 13.27 -20.32 3.39
CA GLU A 67 13.43 -19.10 4.17
C GLU A 67 12.58 -17.95 3.60
N VAL A 68 12.44 -17.85 2.28
CA VAL A 68 11.59 -16.84 1.63
C VAL A 68 10.12 -17.07 2.01
N PHE A 69 9.70 -18.33 2.03
CA PHE A 69 8.36 -18.68 2.47
C PHE A 69 8.14 -18.34 3.95
N SER A 70 9.08 -18.68 4.81
CA SER A 70 8.98 -18.40 6.25
C SER A 70 8.98 -16.91 6.58
N LEU A 71 9.81 -16.10 5.92
CA LEU A 71 9.97 -14.68 6.23
C LEU A 71 8.84 -13.84 5.65
N TYR A 72 8.39 -14.19 4.44
CA TYR A 72 7.50 -13.36 3.63
C TYR A 72 6.17 -14.05 3.33
N ILE A 73 6.18 -15.19 2.62
CA ILE A 73 4.95 -15.74 2.02
C ILE A 73 3.95 -16.22 3.08
N ASN A 74 4.43 -16.89 4.12
CA ASN A 74 3.63 -17.42 5.24
C ASN A 74 3.45 -16.40 6.38
N ASN A 75 3.94 -15.18 6.20
CA ASN A 75 3.86 -14.12 7.20
C ASN A 75 2.66 -13.22 6.87
N GLU A 76 1.54 -13.43 7.57
CA GLU A 76 0.30 -12.68 7.32
C GLU A 76 0.48 -11.17 7.39
N LYS A 77 1.29 -10.66 8.34
CA LYS A 77 1.55 -9.20 8.44
C LYS A 77 2.31 -8.67 7.24
N PHE A 78 3.21 -9.48 6.68
CA PHE A 78 3.89 -9.13 5.44
C PHE A 78 2.90 -9.13 4.28
N LYS A 79 2.08 -10.18 4.15
CA LYS A 79 1.04 -10.27 3.12
C LYS A 79 0.11 -9.05 3.17
N GLU A 80 -0.43 -8.71 4.34
CA GLU A 80 -1.31 -7.54 4.54
C GLU A 80 -0.65 -6.23 4.07
N LYS A 81 0.63 -6.01 4.43
CA LYS A 81 1.39 -4.84 3.99
C LYS A 81 1.58 -4.81 2.47
N VAL A 82 1.90 -5.94 1.85
CA VAL A 82 2.08 -6.02 0.39
C VAL A 82 0.79 -5.77 -0.35
N LEU A 83 -0.32 -6.39 0.09
CA LEU A 83 -1.63 -6.16 -0.49
C LEU A 83 -2.02 -4.69 -0.41
N PHE A 84 -1.79 -4.05 0.74
CA PHE A 84 -2.01 -2.61 0.89
C PHE A 84 -1.19 -1.78 -0.10
N ILE A 85 0.10 -2.09 -0.30
CA ILE A 85 0.95 -1.40 -1.29
C ILE A 85 0.36 -1.53 -2.70
N TYR A 86 -0.05 -2.73 -3.12
CA TYR A 86 -0.69 -2.93 -4.42
C TYR A 86 -2.07 -2.26 -4.52
N SER A 87 -2.78 -2.09 -3.40
CA SER A 87 -4.09 -1.42 -3.39
C SER A 87 -4.00 0.05 -3.77
N ILE A 88 -2.91 0.72 -3.37
CA ILE A 88 -2.79 2.18 -3.45
C ILE A 88 -1.88 2.67 -4.57
N LEU A 89 -1.06 1.79 -5.16
CA LEU A 89 -0.11 2.14 -6.22
C LEU A 89 -0.52 1.58 -7.58
N ASP A 90 -0.14 2.27 -8.63
CA ASP A 90 -0.24 1.78 -10.00
C ASP A 90 1.13 1.26 -10.47
N GLU A 91 1.18 -0.01 -10.85
CA GLU A 91 2.41 -0.69 -11.27
C GLU A 91 3.10 0.01 -12.46
N ASN A 92 2.32 0.45 -13.44
CA ASN A 92 2.88 1.08 -14.64
C ASN A 92 3.42 2.48 -14.34
N ARG A 93 2.73 3.22 -13.46
CA ARG A 93 3.22 4.50 -12.94
C ARG A 93 4.49 4.33 -12.12
N TYR A 94 4.55 3.32 -11.24
CA TYR A 94 5.75 3.00 -10.48
C TYR A 94 6.94 2.65 -11.39
N LYS A 95 6.73 1.82 -12.43
CA LYS A 95 7.78 1.51 -13.42
C LYS A 95 8.34 2.77 -14.09
N ARG A 96 7.47 3.69 -14.53
CA ARG A 96 7.89 4.98 -15.11
C ARG A 96 8.61 5.89 -14.11
N PHE A 97 8.17 5.89 -12.86
CA PHE A 97 8.82 6.62 -11.78
C PHE A 97 10.27 6.16 -11.61
N VAL A 98 10.51 4.85 -11.52
CA VAL A 98 11.86 4.28 -11.38
C VAL A 98 12.74 4.60 -12.60
N GLU A 99 12.18 4.58 -13.81
CA GLU A 99 12.93 4.95 -15.03
C GLU A 99 13.36 6.43 -15.03
N LYS A 100 12.52 7.32 -14.49
CA LYS A 100 12.76 8.76 -14.41
C LYS A 100 13.69 9.14 -13.26
N HIS A 101 13.68 8.37 -12.17
CA HIS A 101 14.39 8.64 -10.92
C HIS A 101 15.41 7.53 -10.63
N GLN A 102 16.54 7.55 -11.33
CA GLN A 102 17.59 6.51 -11.21
C GLN A 102 18.26 6.46 -9.83
N GLU A 103 18.34 7.60 -9.15
CA GLU A 103 18.88 7.72 -7.79
C GLU A 103 17.93 8.57 -6.93
N ILE A 104 17.74 8.14 -5.69
CA ILE A 104 16.95 8.86 -4.67
C ILE A 104 17.87 9.04 -3.45
N GLU A 105 18.23 10.28 -3.14
CA GLU A 105 19.20 10.57 -2.06
C GLU A 105 18.68 10.18 -0.67
N ASN A 106 17.39 10.44 -0.39
CA ASN A 106 16.78 10.19 0.92
C ASN A 106 15.48 9.36 0.78
N PRO A 107 15.58 8.05 0.45
CA PRO A 107 14.40 7.24 0.17
C PRO A 107 13.46 7.08 1.39
N ASN A 108 14.00 7.17 2.61
CA ASN A 108 13.20 7.06 3.83
C ASN A 108 12.31 8.29 4.09
N ASP A 109 12.55 9.42 3.42
CA ASP A 109 11.73 10.63 3.56
C ASP A 109 10.52 10.62 2.62
N LEU A 110 10.57 9.78 1.58
CA LEU A 110 9.45 9.56 0.66
C LEU A 110 8.52 8.52 1.26
N THR A 111 7.43 8.98 1.88
CA THR A 111 6.55 8.14 2.68
C THR A 111 5.08 8.23 2.28
N ILE A 112 4.37 7.14 2.51
CA ILE A 112 2.91 7.07 2.52
C ILE A 112 2.50 6.62 3.91
N LYS A 113 1.76 7.47 4.62
CA LYS A 113 1.10 7.12 5.88
C LYS A 113 -0.37 6.94 5.62
N TYR A 114 -0.91 5.84 6.14
CA TYR A 114 -2.33 5.55 6.12
C TYR A 114 -2.82 5.33 7.55
N SER A 115 -3.82 6.12 7.91
CA SER A 115 -4.51 6.05 9.19
C SER A 115 -6.00 5.83 8.96
N VAL A 116 -6.66 5.22 9.93
CA VAL A 116 -8.12 5.25 10.06
C VAL A 116 -8.46 6.31 11.10
N ILE A 117 -9.37 7.22 10.76
CA ILE A 117 -9.92 8.24 11.65
C ILE A 117 -11.39 7.92 11.88
N ASP A 118 -11.86 7.99 13.12
CA ASP A 118 -13.28 7.88 13.41
C ASP A 118 -13.97 9.24 13.64
N SER A 119 -15.29 9.21 13.80
CA SER A 119 -16.12 10.40 14.06
C SER A 119 -15.75 11.14 15.35
N ASP A 120 -15.07 10.47 16.29
CA ASP A 120 -14.55 11.06 17.52
C ASP A 120 -13.15 11.69 17.34
N ASN A 121 -12.65 11.75 16.11
CA ASN A 121 -11.30 12.16 15.72
C ASN A 121 -10.18 11.30 16.32
N THR A 122 -10.48 10.06 16.72
CA THR A 122 -9.44 9.09 17.09
C THR A 122 -8.70 8.67 15.82
N LYS A 123 -7.40 8.98 15.75
CA LYS A 123 -6.52 8.62 14.63
C LYS A 123 -5.66 7.41 15.00
N VAL A 124 -5.84 6.31 14.26
CA VAL A 124 -5.02 5.10 14.38
C VAL A 124 -4.15 4.96 13.14
N LEU A 125 -2.82 5.03 13.32
CA LEU A 125 -1.86 4.78 12.25
C LEU A 125 -1.83 3.29 11.93
N MET A 126 -2.19 2.93 10.70
CA MET A 126 -2.22 1.55 10.23
C MET A 126 -0.91 1.19 9.52
N TYR A 127 -0.46 2.05 8.61
CA TYR A 127 0.78 1.86 7.86
C TYR A 127 1.57 3.16 7.76
N ASN A 128 2.89 3.02 7.82
CA ASN A 128 3.87 4.04 7.46
C ASN A 128 4.92 3.33 6.60
N ILE A 129 4.85 3.55 5.28
CA ILE A 129 5.73 2.90 4.31
C ILE A 129 6.58 3.95 3.59
N SER A 130 7.82 3.57 3.28
CA SER A 130 8.77 4.36 2.50
C SER A 130 8.84 3.88 1.04
N ILE A 131 9.49 4.65 0.16
CA ILE A 131 9.80 4.18 -1.20
C ILE A 131 10.67 2.91 -1.19
N THR A 132 11.47 2.68 -0.14
CA THR A 132 12.24 1.44 0.04
C THR A 132 11.32 0.23 0.22
N ASP A 133 10.24 0.38 1.00
CA ASP A 133 9.24 -0.68 1.17
C ASP A 133 8.50 -0.97 -0.12
N ILE A 134 8.17 0.08 -0.87
CA ILE A 134 7.52 -0.03 -2.19
C ILE A 134 8.44 -0.76 -3.17
N ALA A 135 9.71 -0.37 -3.22
CA ALA A 135 10.70 -0.98 -4.10
C ALA A 135 11.02 -2.43 -3.78
N PHE A 136 10.84 -2.87 -2.53
CA PHE A 136 10.96 -4.28 -2.17
C PHE A 136 9.83 -5.14 -2.75
N VAL A 137 8.66 -4.54 -2.96
CA VAL A 137 7.44 -5.25 -3.35
C VAL A 137 7.31 -5.43 -4.86
N PHE A 138 7.78 -4.46 -5.65
CA PHE A 138 7.76 -4.50 -7.12
C PHE A 138 9.05 -5.08 -7.71
#